data_AF-A0A1U7Y8F9-F1
#
_entry.id   AF-A0A1U7Y8F9-F1
#
_cell.length_a   1.000
_cell.length_b   1.000
_cell.length_c   1.000
_cell.angle_alpha   90.00
_cell.angle_beta   90.00
_cell.angle_gamma   90.00
#
_symmetry.space_group_name_H-M   'P 1'
#
loop_
_entity.id
_entity.type
_entity.pdbx_description
1 polymer ?
#
loop_
_entity_poly.entity_id
_entity_poly.type
_entity_poly.pdbx_seq_one_letter_code
_entity_poly.pdbx_strand_id
1 'polypeptide(L)'
;MKEESDATVVCCSFPAGNLLFYKLSLDGLDGFKVEVHPNFNFTLSDCNSLPNSLVLDDIDLEILAYAITAARPLVSNSTLYWFTNDLHYLYGYDFTKEKWFRSTSLKQDLFRSTSWEREIHRESPVPVLVELSSTSFLVIALLSSGKLGVASLSVYKTTDTLDVSVGACQIISVDPYFLPRDGMVAIAVDSVEEPVKKKGSTIKDERPQRMKGQSPHASCEKEMQLE
;
A
#
# COMPACT_ATOMS: atom_id res chain seq x y z
N MET A 1 -20.60 22.86 12.07
CA MET A 1 -20.75 21.40 12.15
C MET A 1 -19.43 20.86 12.68
N LYS A 2 -19.42 20.14 13.80
CA LYS A 2 -18.26 19.34 14.18
C LYS A 2 -18.30 18.11 13.29
N GLU A 3 -17.23 17.83 12.55
CA GLU A 3 -17.06 16.54 11.89
C GLU A 3 -17.00 15.48 13.00
N GLU A 4 -18.02 14.62 13.06
CA GLU A 4 -17.91 13.34 13.74
C GLU A 4 -16.85 12.54 12.96
N SER A 5 -15.64 12.49 13.52
CA SER A 5 -14.56 11.67 12.97
C SER A 5 -14.76 10.23 13.45
N ASP A 6 -15.67 9.52 12.80
CA ASP A 6 -15.79 8.08 13.00
C ASP A 6 -14.61 7.37 12.33
N ALA A 7 -13.91 6.53 13.10
CA ALA A 7 -12.79 5.74 12.61
C ALA A 7 -12.98 4.27 13.00
N THR A 8 -12.70 3.35 12.08
CA THR A 8 -12.61 1.93 12.42
C THR A 8 -11.15 1.56 12.60
N VAL A 9 -10.81 1.04 13.78
CA VAL A 9 -9.49 0.47 14.03
C VAL A 9 -9.54 -1.03 13.79
N VAL A 10 -8.53 -1.52 13.07
CA VAL A 10 -8.30 -2.93 12.81
C VAL A 10 -7.02 -3.35 13.54
N CYS A 11 -7.14 -4.28 14.47
CA CYS A 11 -6.01 -4.91 15.14
C CYS A 11 -5.82 -6.34 14.64
N CYS A 12 -4.64 -6.62 14.10
CA CYS A 12 -4.23 -7.95 13.65
C CYS A 12 -3.27 -8.56 14.67
N SER A 13 -3.65 -9.69 15.27
CA SER A 13 -2.78 -10.45 16.16
C SER A 13 -2.15 -11.61 15.41
N PHE A 14 -1.03 -11.34 14.73
CA PHE A 14 -0.34 -12.30 13.84
C PHE A 14 -0.07 -13.69 14.47
N PRO A 15 0.48 -13.81 15.69
CA PRO A 15 0.75 -15.14 16.27
C PRO A 15 -0.52 -15.92 16.64
N ALA A 16 -1.63 -15.21 16.84
CA ALA A 16 -2.90 -15.80 17.29
C ALA A 16 -3.95 -15.86 16.17
N GLY A 17 -3.64 -15.39 14.96
CA GLY A 17 -4.57 -15.31 13.83
C GLY A 17 -5.89 -14.65 14.21
N ASN A 18 -5.87 -13.61 15.04
CA ASN A 18 -7.08 -12.90 15.46
C ASN A 18 -7.19 -11.54 14.78
N LEU A 19 -8.39 -11.21 14.30
CA LEU A 19 -8.74 -9.87 13.82
C LEU A 19 -9.76 -9.25 14.77
N LEU A 20 -9.40 -8.12 15.36
CA LEU A 20 -10.30 -7.32 16.19
C LEU A 20 -10.61 -6.01 15.46
N PHE A 21 -11.89 -5.73 15.28
CA PHE A 21 -12.38 -4.50 14.70
C PHE A 21 -13.10 -3.71 15.77
N TYR A 22 -12.85 -2.41 15.85
CA TYR A 22 -13.67 -1.55 16.68
C TYR A 22 -13.88 -0.16 16.08
N LYS A 23 -15.11 0.33 16.17
CA LYS A 23 -15.43 1.71 15.81
C LYS A 23 -15.07 2.63 16.96
N LEU A 24 -14.38 3.71 16.64
CA LEU A 24 -14.15 4.86 17.50
C LEU A 24 -15.03 5.99 16.98
N SER A 25 -16.04 6.37 17.75
CA SER A 25 -16.77 7.62 17.52
C SER A 25 -16.31 8.66 18.54
N LEU A 26 -16.04 9.87 18.04
CA LEU A 26 -15.60 10.99 18.86
C LEU A 26 -16.83 11.80 19.28
N ASP A 27 -17.57 11.27 20.23
CA ASP A 27 -18.79 11.90 20.71
C ASP A 27 -18.39 13.05 21.65
N GLY A 28 -18.62 14.29 21.22
CA GLY A 28 -17.94 15.50 21.69
C GLY A 28 -18.07 15.88 23.18
N LEU A 29 -18.67 15.03 24.01
CA LEU A 29 -18.84 15.17 25.46
C LEU A 29 -18.53 13.91 26.28
N ASP A 30 -18.59 12.69 25.71
CA ASP A 30 -18.50 11.41 26.46
C ASP A 30 -17.20 10.62 26.24
N GLY A 31 -16.29 11.12 25.39
CA GLY A 31 -15.04 10.44 25.06
C GLY A 31 -15.21 9.38 23.96
N PHE A 32 -14.28 8.43 23.86
CA PHE A 32 -14.32 7.38 22.83
C PHE A 32 -15.37 6.33 23.17
N LYS A 33 -16.33 6.09 22.28
CA LYS A 33 -17.18 4.89 22.30
C LYS A 33 -16.53 3.82 21.44
N VAL A 34 -16.47 2.59 21.97
CA VAL A 34 -15.89 1.42 21.31
C VAL A 34 -17.00 0.42 21.03
N GLU A 35 -17.30 0.19 19.76
CA GLU A 35 -18.19 -0.91 19.34
C GLU A 35 -17.32 -2.03 18.79
N VAL A 36 -17.35 -3.20 19.43
CA VAL A 36 -16.60 -4.38 18.99
C VAL A 36 -17.35 -5.08 17.84
N HIS A 37 -16.73 -5.08 16.66
CA HIS A 37 -17.16 -5.84 15.49
C HIS A 37 -16.72 -7.31 15.60
N PRO A 38 -17.09 -8.21 14.66
CA PRO A 38 -16.77 -9.63 14.76
C PRO A 38 -15.28 -9.88 14.96
N ASN A 39 -14.94 -10.69 15.98
CA ASN A 39 -13.61 -11.22 16.15
C ASN A 39 -13.46 -12.47 15.27
N PHE A 40 -12.45 -12.49 14.41
CA PHE A 40 -12.16 -13.64 13.58
C PHE A 40 -10.95 -14.37 14.14
N ASN A 41 -11.12 -15.63 14.54
CA ASN A 41 -10.04 -16.49 14.98
C ASN A 41 -9.78 -17.57 13.93
N PHE A 42 -8.62 -17.51 13.31
CA PHE A 42 -8.18 -18.40 12.23
C PHE A 42 -7.30 -19.57 12.69
N THR A 43 -7.03 -19.69 13.99
CA THR A 43 -6.12 -20.70 14.56
C THR A 43 -6.81 -21.96 15.07
N LEU A 44 -8.14 -21.96 15.16
CA LEU A 44 -8.90 -23.09 15.68
C LEU A 44 -9.26 -24.05 14.56
N SER A 45 -8.95 -25.33 14.74
CA SER A 45 -9.28 -26.50 13.90
C SER A 45 -10.77 -26.70 13.56
N ASP A 46 -11.63 -25.72 13.85
CA ASP A 46 -13.05 -25.64 13.51
C ASP A 46 -13.29 -24.65 12.33
N CYS A 47 -12.29 -24.42 11.48
CA CYS A 47 -12.26 -23.36 10.46
C CYS A 47 -13.37 -23.45 9.37
N ASN A 48 -14.28 -24.42 9.37
CA ASN A 48 -15.18 -24.75 8.25
C ASN A 48 -16.15 -23.65 7.76
N SER A 49 -16.11 -22.46 8.33
CA SER A 49 -16.81 -21.30 7.77
C SER A 49 -16.22 -20.00 8.27
N LEU A 50 -15.80 -19.14 7.34
CA LEU A 50 -15.70 -17.71 7.62
C LEU A 50 -17.07 -17.19 8.05
N PRO A 51 -17.16 -16.33 9.09
CA PRO A 51 -18.41 -15.65 9.41
C PRO A 51 -18.93 -14.91 8.17
N ASN A 52 -20.22 -15.00 7.89
CA ASN A 52 -20.93 -14.30 6.80
C ASN A 52 -20.64 -14.78 5.36
N SER A 53 -20.93 -16.06 5.08
CA SER A 53 -21.37 -16.58 3.75
C SER A 53 -20.30 -17.01 2.75
N LEU A 54 -19.00 -16.81 3.02
CA LEU A 54 -17.97 -17.30 2.11
C LEU A 54 -17.64 -18.75 2.44
N VAL A 55 -18.18 -19.68 1.65
CA VAL A 55 -17.84 -21.10 1.73
C VAL A 55 -16.48 -21.29 1.07
N LEU A 56 -15.47 -21.60 1.87
CA LEU A 56 -14.14 -22.00 1.42
C LEU A 56 -14.00 -23.50 1.58
N ASP A 57 -13.24 -24.13 0.70
CA ASP A 57 -12.76 -25.48 0.97
C ASP A 57 -11.62 -25.43 2.01
N ASP A 58 -11.31 -26.59 2.60
CA ASP A 58 -10.33 -26.70 3.69
C ASP A 58 -8.94 -26.17 3.28
N ILE A 59 -8.59 -26.26 1.98
CA ILE A 59 -7.29 -25.84 1.44
C ILE A 59 -7.23 -24.32 1.32
N ASP A 60 -8.24 -23.70 0.69
CA ASP A 60 -8.36 -22.24 0.55
C ASP A 60 -8.37 -21.55 1.93
N LEU A 61 -9.00 -22.20 2.89
CA LEU A 61 -9.11 -21.75 4.27
C LEU A 61 -7.79 -21.86 5.04
N GLU A 62 -7.05 -22.96 4.88
CA GLU A 62 -5.69 -23.10 5.44
C GLU A 62 -4.74 -22.05 4.84
N ILE A 63 -4.81 -21.87 3.51
CA ILE A 63 -4.05 -20.84 2.78
C ILE A 63 -4.38 -19.44 3.30
N LEU A 64 -5.66 -19.14 3.51
CA LEU A 64 -6.11 -17.84 4.02
C LEU A 64 -5.68 -17.63 5.48
N ALA A 65 -5.82 -18.64 6.34
CA ALA A 65 -5.39 -18.57 7.74
C ALA A 65 -3.87 -18.30 7.83
N TYR A 66 -3.08 -18.96 6.98
CA TYR A 66 -1.65 -18.70 6.89
C TYR A 66 -1.36 -17.28 6.37
N ALA A 67 -2.07 -16.82 5.33
CA ALA A 67 -1.93 -15.47 4.84
C ALA A 67 -2.24 -14.42 5.92
N ILE A 68 -3.25 -14.63 6.77
CA ILE A 68 -3.61 -13.68 7.84
C ILE A 68 -2.57 -13.66 8.97
N THR A 69 -1.98 -14.82 9.30
CA THR A 69 -0.95 -14.90 10.35
C THR A 69 0.40 -14.37 9.90
N ALA A 70 0.69 -14.37 8.60
CA ALA A 70 2.02 -14.04 8.07
C ALA A 70 2.08 -12.81 7.14
N ALA A 71 0.97 -12.38 6.53
CA ALA A 71 0.90 -11.14 5.72
C ALA A 71 0.64 -9.93 6.59
N ARG A 72 1.14 -8.75 6.19
CA ARG A 72 0.59 -7.48 6.67
C ARG A 72 -0.62 -7.12 5.78
N PRO A 73 -1.87 -7.21 6.29
CA PRO A 73 -3.02 -6.75 5.53
C PRO A 73 -2.91 -5.29 5.13
N LEU A 74 -3.60 -4.94 4.05
CA LEU A 74 -3.79 -3.57 3.64
C LEU A 74 -5.23 -3.12 3.90
N VAL A 75 -5.42 -2.03 4.64
CA VAL A 75 -6.73 -1.39 4.77
C VAL A 75 -6.84 -0.30 3.71
N SER A 76 -7.86 -0.38 2.85
CA SER A 76 -8.22 0.68 1.91
C SER A 76 -9.74 0.76 1.78
N ASN A 77 -10.28 1.99 1.76
CA ASN A 77 -11.70 2.28 1.54
C ASN A 77 -12.69 1.36 2.29
N SER A 78 -12.54 1.32 3.62
CA SER A 78 -13.30 0.48 4.56
C SER A 78 -13.19 -1.04 4.39
N THR A 79 -12.16 -1.50 3.68
CA THR A 79 -11.95 -2.91 3.36
C THR A 79 -10.56 -3.33 3.74
N LEU A 80 -10.47 -4.49 4.38
CA LEU A 80 -9.23 -5.15 4.73
C LEU A 80 -8.90 -6.16 3.63
N TYR A 81 -7.76 -6.01 2.97
CA TYR A 81 -7.35 -6.83 1.83
C TYR A 81 -6.18 -7.76 2.17
N TRP A 82 -6.23 -8.97 1.62
CA TRP A 82 -5.14 -9.95 1.66
C TRP A 82 -5.06 -10.74 0.38
N PHE A 83 -3.84 -11.07 -0.01
CA PHE A 83 -3.60 -12.07 -1.02
C PHE A 83 -3.44 -13.44 -0.37
N THR A 84 -3.93 -14.50 -1.04
CA THR A 84 -3.47 -15.85 -0.73
C THR A 84 -1.96 -15.97 -0.96
N ASN A 85 -1.29 -16.80 -0.16
CA ASN A 85 0.16 -17.00 -0.27
C ASN A 85 0.59 -17.56 -1.64
N ASP A 86 -0.30 -18.28 -2.32
CA ASP A 86 -0.12 -18.84 -3.66
C ASP A 86 -0.49 -17.89 -4.81
N LEU A 87 -0.85 -16.64 -4.48
CA LEU A 87 -1.25 -15.61 -5.44
C LEU A 87 -2.47 -15.96 -6.31
N HIS A 88 -3.30 -16.91 -5.89
CA HIS A 88 -4.51 -17.25 -6.61
C HIS A 88 -5.64 -16.25 -6.42
N TYR A 89 -5.90 -15.81 -5.19
CA TYR A 89 -7.09 -15.02 -4.89
C TYR A 89 -6.72 -13.80 -4.05
N LEU A 90 -7.35 -12.68 -4.40
CA LEU A 90 -7.43 -11.52 -3.51
C LEU A 90 -8.71 -11.65 -2.68
N TYR A 91 -8.57 -11.61 -1.37
CA TYR A 91 -9.67 -11.55 -0.41
C TYR A 91 -9.83 -10.14 0.13
N GLY A 92 -11.08 -9.77 0.42
CA GLY A 92 -11.42 -8.51 1.06
C GLY A 92 -12.51 -8.72 2.10
N TYR A 93 -12.35 -8.15 3.29
CA TYR A 93 -13.43 -8.02 4.28
C TYR A 93 -13.84 -6.56 4.41
N ASP A 94 -15.05 -6.23 3.97
CA ASP A 94 -15.64 -4.90 4.13
C ASP A 94 -16.30 -4.84 5.50
N PHE A 95 -15.71 -4.07 6.41
CA PHE A 95 -16.22 -3.97 7.78
C PHE A 95 -17.43 -3.05 7.90
N THR A 96 -17.75 -2.24 6.89
CA THR A 96 -18.99 -1.45 6.85
C THR A 96 -20.19 -2.34 6.50
N LYS A 97 -19.99 -3.25 5.54
CA LYS A 97 -21.02 -4.20 5.09
C LYS A 97 -20.99 -5.53 5.85
N GLU A 98 -19.98 -5.72 6.70
CA GLU A 98 -19.64 -6.97 7.38
C GLU A 98 -19.61 -8.18 6.44
N LYS A 99 -19.04 -7.99 5.23
CA LYS A 99 -19.12 -8.96 4.13
C LYS A 99 -17.75 -9.30 3.57
N TRP A 100 -17.55 -10.59 3.30
CA TRP A 100 -16.39 -11.10 2.57
C TRP A 100 -16.56 -11.00 1.06
N PHE A 101 -15.45 -10.73 0.39
CA PHE A 101 -15.30 -10.74 -1.04
C PHE A 101 -14.08 -11.58 -1.42
N ARG A 102 -14.19 -12.27 -2.56
CA ARG A 102 -13.10 -13.02 -3.19
C ARG A 102 -13.05 -12.63 -4.65
N SER A 103 -11.87 -12.47 -5.22
CA SER A 103 -11.69 -12.31 -6.67
C SER A 103 -11.93 -13.61 -7.44
N THR A 104 -11.95 -13.52 -8.78
CA THR A 104 -11.65 -14.69 -9.62
C THR A 104 -10.19 -15.11 -9.43
N SER A 105 -9.84 -16.31 -9.93
CA SER A 105 -8.44 -16.78 -9.84
C SER A 105 -7.53 -15.95 -10.72
N LEU A 106 -6.48 -15.39 -10.11
CA LEU A 106 -5.45 -14.56 -10.75
C LEU A 106 -4.21 -15.37 -11.15
N LYS A 107 -4.21 -16.68 -10.89
CA LYS A 107 -3.07 -17.59 -11.14
C LYS A 107 -2.56 -17.51 -12.58
N GLN A 108 -3.46 -17.40 -13.55
CA GLN A 108 -3.11 -17.37 -14.96
C GLN A 108 -2.66 -15.99 -15.43
N ASP A 109 -2.89 -14.94 -14.65
CA ASP A 109 -2.58 -13.56 -15.05
C ASP A 109 -1.35 -13.01 -14.31
N LEU A 110 -1.10 -13.51 -13.09
CA LEU A 110 0.08 -13.16 -12.30
C LEU A 110 1.24 -14.11 -12.57
N PHE A 111 2.39 -13.52 -12.96
CA PHE A 111 3.69 -14.19 -13.06
C PHE A 111 3.63 -15.58 -13.73
N ARG A 112 2.88 -15.65 -14.85
CA ARG A 112 2.74 -16.82 -15.73
C ARG A 112 4.08 -17.55 -15.82
N SER A 113 4.17 -18.77 -15.29
CA SER A 113 5.36 -19.66 -15.27
C SER A 113 6.07 -19.87 -13.92
N THR A 114 5.48 -19.53 -12.79
CA THR A 114 5.97 -20.09 -11.51
C THR A 114 5.22 -21.38 -11.23
N SER A 115 5.91 -22.51 -11.38
CA SER A 115 5.46 -23.79 -10.82
C SER A 115 5.39 -23.62 -9.31
N TRP A 116 4.25 -23.14 -8.81
CA TRP A 116 3.86 -23.27 -7.42
C TRP A 116 3.52 -24.76 -7.20
N GLU A 117 4.52 -25.62 -7.32
CA GLU A 117 4.44 -27.01 -6.94
C GLU A 117 4.30 -27.03 -5.42
N ARG A 118 3.05 -26.95 -4.97
CA ARG A 118 2.41 -27.68 -3.85
C ARG A 118 3.24 -27.93 -2.57
N GLU A 119 4.25 -27.11 -2.30
CA GLU A 119 4.92 -27.06 -1.01
C GLU A 119 4.61 -25.70 -0.43
N ILE A 120 3.43 -25.61 0.21
CA ILE A 120 3.14 -24.55 1.16
C ILE A 120 4.08 -24.80 2.34
N HIS A 121 5.33 -24.38 2.21
CA HIS A 121 6.21 -24.30 3.35
C HIS A 121 5.69 -23.19 4.24
N ARG A 122 5.62 -23.44 5.56
CA ARG A 122 5.26 -22.43 6.57
C ARG A 122 6.23 -21.24 6.63
N GLU A 123 7.20 -21.21 5.73
CA GLU A 123 8.21 -20.15 5.57
C GLU A 123 8.10 -19.48 4.20
N SER A 124 7.10 -19.83 3.38
CA SER A 124 6.89 -19.22 2.07
C SER A 124 6.64 -17.72 2.24
N PRO A 125 7.41 -16.86 1.54
CA PRO A 125 7.27 -15.41 1.60
C PRO A 125 5.85 -15.00 1.20
N VAL A 126 5.23 -14.18 2.04
CA VAL A 126 3.86 -13.76 1.83
C VAL A 126 3.81 -12.55 0.89
N PRO A 127 2.88 -12.49 -0.07
CA PRO A 127 2.74 -11.34 -0.93
C PRO A 127 2.50 -10.06 -0.13
N VAL A 128 3.18 -8.98 -0.53
CA VAL A 128 2.98 -7.64 0.00
C VAL A 128 2.03 -6.89 -0.92
N LEU A 129 0.98 -6.31 -0.34
CA LEU A 129 0.07 -5.39 -1.02
C LEU A 129 0.40 -3.96 -0.64
N VAL A 130 0.44 -3.09 -1.63
CA VAL A 130 0.70 -1.65 -1.45
C VAL A 130 -0.42 -0.87 -2.14
N GLU A 131 -1.05 0.06 -1.41
CA GLU A 131 -2.07 0.95 -1.99
C GLU A 131 -1.40 2.07 -2.79
N LEU A 132 -1.71 2.15 -4.09
CA LEU A 132 -1.33 3.29 -4.94
C LEU A 132 -2.46 4.33 -5.00
N SER A 133 -3.71 3.86 -4.98
CA SER A 133 -4.94 4.65 -4.85
C SER A 133 -6.08 3.74 -4.37
N SER A 134 -7.27 4.32 -4.13
CA SER A 134 -8.44 3.58 -3.62
C SER A 134 -8.91 2.40 -4.48
N THR A 135 -8.47 2.31 -5.74
CA THR A 135 -8.76 1.18 -6.64
C THR A 135 -7.51 0.61 -7.30
N SER A 136 -6.31 1.15 -7.00
CA SER A 136 -5.06 0.74 -7.63
C SER A 136 -4.08 0.25 -6.58
N PHE A 137 -3.58 -0.97 -6.79
CA PHE A 137 -2.72 -1.66 -5.85
C PHE A 137 -1.47 -2.16 -6.57
N LEU A 138 -0.39 -2.33 -5.82
CA LEU A 138 0.78 -3.07 -6.26
C LEU A 138 0.85 -4.36 -5.43
N VAL A 139 1.03 -5.50 -6.11
CA VAL A 139 1.38 -6.76 -5.46
C VAL A 139 2.84 -7.06 -5.71
N ILE A 140 3.56 -7.36 -4.64
CA ILE A 140 4.97 -7.74 -4.66
C ILE A 140 5.08 -9.12 -4.02
N ALA A 141 5.70 -10.08 -4.70
CA ALA A 141 5.87 -11.42 -4.18
C ALA A 141 7.25 -11.97 -4.52
N LEU A 142 7.84 -12.72 -3.60
CA LEU A 142 9.02 -13.52 -3.92
C LEU A 142 8.55 -14.80 -4.63
N LEU A 143 9.13 -15.04 -5.80
CA LEU A 143 8.82 -16.19 -6.64
C LEU A 143 9.73 -17.36 -6.28
N SER A 144 9.32 -18.59 -6.60
CA SER A 144 10.14 -19.80 -6.39
C SER A 144 11.51 -19.75 -7.09
N SER A 145 11.64 -18.91 -8.12
CA SER A 145 12.93 -18.63 -8.78
C SER A 145 13.90 -17.77 -7.96
N GLY A 146 13.52 -17.29 -6.78
CA GLY A 146 14.29 -16.33 -5.97
C GLY A 146 14.22 -14.88 -6.47
N LYS A 147 13.39 -14.60 -7.48
CA LYS A 147 13.15 -13.25 -8.03
C LYS A 147 11.90 -12.61 -7.42
N LEU A 148 11.80 -11.29 -7.50
CA LEU A 148 10.56 -10.59 -7.17
C LEU A 148 9.63 -10.50 -8.37
N GLY A 149 8.40 -10.94 -8.21
CA GLY A 149 7.28 -10.55 -9.06
C GLY A 149 6.69 -9.24 -8.55
N VAL A 150 6.48 -8.29 -9.45
CA VAL A 150 5.80 -7.02 -9.18
C VAL A 150 4.70 -6.83 -10.20
N ALA A 151 3.45 -6.65 -9.75
CA ALA A 151 2.32 -6.41 -10.65
C ALA A 151 1.39 -5.32 -10.12
N SER A 152 0.88 -4.48 -11.03
CA SER A 152 -0.18 -3.52 -10.72
C SER A 152 -1.54 -4.20 -10.84
N LEU A 153 -2.43 -3.93 -9.90
CA LEU A 153 -3.80 -4.43 -9.85
C LEU A 153 -4.77 -3.26 -9.84
N SER A 154 -5.86 -3.39 -10.60
CA SER A 154 -7.05 -2.57 -10.44
C SER A 154 -8.11 -3.40 -9.74
N VAL A 155 -8.64 -2.92 -8.61
CA VAL A 155 -9.57 -3.66 -7.75
C VAL A 155 -10.86 -2.87 -7.57
N TYR A 156 -11.99 -3.47 -7.96
CA TYR A 156 -13.31 -2.89 -7.80
C TYR A 156 -14.22 -3.84 -7.01
N LYS A 157 -14.87 -3.31 -5.98
CA LYS A 157 -15.89 -4.06 -5.24
C LYS A 157 -17.19 -4.07 -6.03
N THR A 158 -17.66 -5.25 -6.40
CA THR A 158 -19.01 -5.45 -6.93
C THR A 158 -19.98 -5.79 -5.80
N THR A 159 -21.21 -6.20 -6.13
CA THR A 159 -22.17 -6.67 -5.12
C THR A 159 -21.64 -7.88 -4.34
N ASP A 160 -20.96 -8.82 -5.00
CA ASP A 160 -20.66 -10.15 -4.44
C ASP A 160 -19.19 -10.59 -4.57
N THR A 161 -18.38 -9.88 -5.34
CA THR A 161 -16.98 -10.27 -5.63
C THR A 161 -16.07 -9.05 -5.75
N LEU A 162 -14.75 -9.30 -5.74
CA LEU A 162 -13.75 -8.34 -6.18
C LEU A 162 -13.51 -8.55 -7.67
N ASP A 163 -13.84 -7.56 -8.49
CA ASP A 163 -13.39 -7.52 -9.88
C ASP A 163 -11.95 -7.01 -9.89
N VAL A 164 -11.02 -7.86 -10.35
CA VAL A 164 -9.59 -7.59 -10.29
C VAL A 164 -8.99 -7.74 -11.69
N SER A 165 -8.35 -6.68 -12.16
CA SER A 165 -7.60 -6.68 -13.42
C SER A 165 -6.11 -6.55 -13.14
N VAL A 166 -5.31 -7.41 -13.77
CA VAL A 166 -3.84 -7.35 -13.71
C VAL A 166 -3.35 -6.44 -14.84
N GLY A 167 -2.62 -5.40 -14.47
CA GLY A 167 -1.99 -4.46 -15.39
C GLY A 167 -0.54 -4.83 -15.71
N ALA A 168 0.36 -3.86 -15.57
CA ALA A 168 1.79 -4.08 -15.75
C ALA A 168 2.29 -5.16 -14.79
N CYS A 169 3.09 -6.09 -15.33
CA CYS A 169 3.62 -7.24 -14.61
C CYS A 169 5.10 -7.40 -14.97
N GLN A 170 5.97 -7.44 -13.96
CA GLN A 170 7.42 -7.50 -14.12
C GLN A 170 8.02 -8.52 -13.15
N ILE A 171 9.14 -9.13 -13.57
CA ILE A 171 9.96 -9.99 -12.73
C ILE A 171 11.34 -9.35 -12.64
N ILE A 172 11.77 -9.07 -11.40
CA ILE A 172 12.98 -8.32 -11.09
C ILE A 172 13.94 -9.23 -10.33
N SER A 173 15.20 -9.22 -10.73
CA SER A 173 16.27 -9.88 -9.96
C SER A 173 16.60 -9.05 -8.72
N VAL A 174 16.69 -9.72 -7.58
CA VAL A 174 17.05 -9.10 -6.29
C VAL A 174 18.15 -9.88 -5.61
N ASP A 175 18.67 -9.33 -4.51
CA ASP A 175 19.57 -10.06 -3.62
C ASP A 175 18.91 -11.38 -3.16
N PRO A 176 19.63 -12.52 -3.14
CA PRO A 176 19.08 -13.82 -2.74
C PRO A 176 18.48 -13.87 -1.34
N TYR A 177 18.86 -12.94 -0.45
CA TYR A 177 18.35 -12.83 0.91
C TYR A 177 17.25 -11.77 1.05
N PHE A 178 16.84 -11.12 -0.04
CA PHE A 178 15.78 -10.12 -0.01
C PHE A 178 14.42 -10.80 0.20
N LEU A 179 13.74 -10.43 1.29
CA LEU A 179 12.39 -10.89 1.61
C LEU A 179 11.45 -9.68 1.74
N PRO A 180 10.48 -9.50 0.84
CA PRO A 180 9.48 -8.44 1.01
C PRO A 180 8.62 -8.77 2.24
N ARG A 181 8.60 -7.86 3.22
CA ARG A 181 7.76 -7.99 4.42
C ARG A 181 6.72 -6.89 4.57
N ASP A 182 7.02 -5.72 4.03
CA ASP A 182 6.15 -4.55 4.06
C ASP A 182 6.47 -3.64 2.87
N GLY A 183 5.53 -2.77 2.51
CA GLY A 183 5.67 -1.83 1.41
C GLY A 183 5.01 -0.50 1.75
N MET A 184 5.70 0.59 1.45
CA MET A 184 5.20 1.95 1.64
C MET A 184 5.28 2.70 0.31
N VAL A 185 4.32 3.59 0.07
CA VAL A 185 4.38 4.53 -1.06
C VAL A 185 4.95 5.85 -0.59
N ALA A 186 6.03 6.30 -1.25
CA ALA A 186 6.54 7.65 -1.12
C ALA A 186 6.10 8.45 -2.35
N ILE A 187 5.25 9.46 -2.14
CA ILE A 187 4.83 10.38 -3.20
C ILE A 187 5.79 11.58 -3.16
N ALA A 188 6.49 11.84 -4.27
CA ALA A 188 7.30 13.03 -4.40
C ALA A 188 6.38 14.26 -4.31
N VAL A 189 6.66 15.16 -3.37
CA VAL A 189 5.99 16.45 -3.33
C VAL A 189 6.62 17.29 -4.42
N ASP A 190 5.89 17.52 -5.51
CA ASP A 190 6.30 18.50 -6.50
C ASP A 190 6.55 19.82 -5.77
N SER A 191 7.77 20.33 -5.87
CA SER A 191 8.16 21.60 -5.26
C SER A 191 7.24 22.70 -5.78
N VAL A 192 6.34 23.18 -4.91
CA VAL A 192 5.43 24.28 -5.19
C VAL A 192 6.27 25.47 -5.69
N GLU A 193 6.05 25.87 -6.94
CA GLU A 193 6.55 27.14 -7.46
C GLU A 193 6.19 28.26 -6.48
N GLU A 194 7.21 29.00 -6.01
CA GLU A 194 7.03 30.15 -5.14
C GLU A 194 5.99 31.14 -5.71
N PRO A 195 5.24 31.83 -4.83
CA PRO A 195 4.09 32.62 -5.25
C PRO A 195 4.50 33.83 -6.09
N VAL A 196 3.69 34.06 -7.13
CA VAL A 196 3.63 35.27 -7.95
C VAL A 196 3.83 36.54 -7.11
N LYS A 197 5.01 37.17 -7.22
CA LYS A 197 5.14 38.58 -6.84
C LYS A 197 4.43 39.44 -7.88
N LYS A 198 3.22 39.90 -7.58
CA LYS A 198 2.58 41.02 -8.30
C LYS A 198 2.18 42.15 -7.36
N LYS A 199 2.37 43.36 -7.91
CA LYS A 199 2.18 44.74 -7.40
C LYS A 199 3.43 45.27 -6.67
N GLY A 200 4.22 46.19 -7.20
CA GLY A 200 3.97 47.28 -8.14
C GLY A 200 3.82 48.59 -7.38
N SER A 201 4.81 49.49 -7.49
CA SER A 201 4.61 50.95 -7.40
C SER A 201 5.89 51.68 -7.82
N THR A 202 5.71 52.60 -8.77
CA THR A 202 6.71 53.52 -9.34
C THR A 202 6.62 54.86 -8.60
N ILE A 203 7.75 55.59 -8.47
CA ILE A 203 7.95 57.07 -8.48
C ILE A 203 9.38 57.31 -7.91
N LYS A 204 10.42 57.63 -8.73
CA LYS A 204 11.00 58.97 -9.06
C LYS A 204 11.29 59.83 -7.82
N ASP A 205 12.37 60.57 -7.61
CA ASP A 205 13.62 61.00 -8.26
C ASP A 205 14.54 61.35 -7.04
N GLU A 206 15.86 61.24 -7.04
CA GLU A 206 16.77 62.34 -7.40
C GLU A 206 18.23 61.81 -7.42
N ARG A 207 18.96 62.17 -8.47
CA ARG A 207 20.43 62.17 -8.58
C ARG A 207 20.93 63.61 -8.34
N PRO A 208 22.24 63.94 -8.36
CA PRO A 208 23.46 63.12 -8.29
C PRO A 208 24.53 63.71 -7.34
N GLN A 209 25.55 62.93 -6.94
CA GLN A 209 26.90 63.51 -6.82
C GLN A 209 27.95 62.60 -7.45
N ARG A 210 28.78 63.26 -8.25
CA ARG A 210 29.80 62.73 -9.15
C ARG A 210 31.12 63.35 -8.70
N MET A 211 32.11 62.56 -8.31
CA MET A 211 33.54 62.85 -8.48
C MET A 211 34.26 61.49 -8.55
N LYS A 212 34.79 61.13 -9.74
CA LYS A 212 36.23 61.18 -10.09
C LYS A 212 37.07 60.27 -9.18
N GLY A 213 37.75 59.24 -9.66
CA GLY A 213 38.07 58.82 -11.01
C GLY A 213 38.96 57.57 -11.00
N GLN A 214 39.48 57.26 -12.19
CA GLN A 214 40.54 56.29 -12.49
C GLN A 214 40.17 54.79 -12.48
N SER A 215 39.77 54.32 -13.68
CA SER A 215 40.33 53.11 -14.29
C SER A 215 41.45 53.60 -15.25
N PRO A 216 42.47 52.81 -15.70
CA PRO A 216 42.21 51.58 -16.48
C PRO A 216 43.28 50.45 -16.40
N HIS A 217 42.96 49.37 -17.11
CA HIS A 217 43.81 48.28 -17.64
C HIS A 217 44.01 47.06 -16.72
N ALA A 218 43.45 45.89 -17.08
CA ALA A 218 43.89 44.90 -18.11
C ALA A 218 44.79 43.85 -17.43
N SER A 219 44.83 42.55 -17.76
CA SER A 219 44.37 41.74 -18.87
C SER A 219 44.44 40.24 -18.48
N CYS A 220 43.84 39.37 -19.31
CA CYS A 220 44.36 38.08 -19.81
C CYS A 220 44.99 37.07 -18.84
N GLU A 221 44.39 35.86 -18.74
CA GLU A 221 44.91 34.59 -19.35
C GLU A 221 45.90 33.91 -18.40
N LYS A 222 46.15 32.60 -18.37
CA LYS A 222 45.70 31.34 -19.01
C LYS A 222 46.45 30.24 -18.24
N GLU A 223 45.92 29.02 -18.24
CA GLU A 223 46.68 27.74 -18.17
C GLU A 223 47.51 27.53 -16.86
N MET A 224 47.85 26.36 -16.35
CA MET A 224 48.13 25.02 -16.87
C MET A 224 48.21 24.11 -15.62
N GLN A 225 47.50 22.98 -15.57
CA GLN A 225 48.03 21.60 -15.53
C GLN A 225 49.09 21.19 -14.47
N LEU A 226 48.93 19.92 -14.06
CA LEU A 226 49.88 18.95 -13.51
C LEU A 226 50.24 19.13 -12.03
N GLU A 227 50.21 18.10 -11.18
CA GLU A 227 50.29 16.64 -11.37
C GLU A 227 49.17 15.87 -10.65
#